data_AF-A0A2N0ZW09-F1
#
_entry.id   AF-A0A2N0ZW09-F1
#
_cell.length_a   1.000
_cell.length_b   1.000
_cell.length_c   1.000
_cell.angle_alpha   90.00
_cell.angle_beta   90.00
_cell.angle_gamma   90.00
#
_symmetry.space_group_name_H-M   'P 1'
#
loop_
_entity.id
_entity.type
_entity.pdbx_description
1 polymer ?
#
loop_
_entity_poly.entity_id
_entity_poly.type
_entity_poly.pdbx_seq_one_letter_code
_entity_poly.pdbx_strand_id
1 'polypeptide(L)' 'MTRTKLNDEHWHKLFIILRQINVYNKPNLRRTVEGMLYRIRVGCPWRDLPSYFGHWS' A
#
# COMPACT_ATOMS: atom_id res chain seq x y z
N MET A 1 6.15 -15.39 -3.68
CA MET A 1 4.85 -15.11 -3.02
C MET A 1 5.04 -13.99 -2.03
N THR A 2 4.63 -12.77 -2.37
CA THR A 2 4.67 -11.69 -1.39
C THR A 2 3.42 -11.76 -0.53
N ARG A 3 3.61 -11.95 0.77
CA ARG A 3 2.51 -11.96 1.75
C ARG A 3 1.93 -10.55 1.89
N THR A 4 0.99 -10.22 1.02
CA THR A 4 0.04 -9.12 1.24
C THR A 4 -0.65 -9.36 2.56
N LYS A 5 -0.54 -8.38 3.48
CA LYS A 5 -0.97 -8.54 4.88
C LYS A 5 -2.27 -7.80 5.17
N LEU A 6 -2.72 -6.93 4.27
CA LEU A 6 -3.99 -6.25 4.47
C LEU A 6 -5.12 -7.20 4.08
N ASN A 7 -5.78 -7.77 5.07
CA ASN A 7 -7.07 -8.44 4.86
C ASN A 7 -8.13 -7.38 4.45
N ASP A 8 -9.26 -7.85 3.96
CA ASP A 8 -10.30 -6.96 3.42
C ASP A 8 -10.95 -6.09 4.50
N GLU A 9 -11.04 -6.58 5.73
CA GLU A 9 -11.58 -5.82 6.86
C GLU A 9 -10.68 -4.63 7.24
N HIS A 10 -9.38 -4.87 7.39
CA HIS A 10 -8.39 -3.81 7.64
C HIS A 10 -8.33 -2.84 6.48
N TRP A 11 -8.41 -3.34 5.25
CA TRP A 11 -8.49 -2.48 4.07
C TRP A 11 -9.71 -1.58 4.11
N HIS A 12 -10.89 -2.11 4.43
CA HIS A 12 -12.12 -1.34 4.49
C HIS A 12 -12.04 -0.20 5.53
N LYS A 13 -11.57 -0.51 6.74
CA LYS A 13 -11.36 0.48 7.81
C LYS A 13 -10.37 1.58 7.38
N LEU A 14 -9.23 1.18 6.83
CA LEU A 14 -8.22 2.13 6.36
C LEU A 14 -8.72 2.96 5.18
N PHE A 15 -9.43 2.34 4.25
CA PHE A 15 -9.98 3.01 3.08
C PHE A 15 -10.94 4.14 3.49
N ILE A 16 -11.81 3.91 4.47
CA ILE A 16 -12.69 4.96 5.02
C ILE A 16 -11.86 6.15 5.52
N ILE A 17 -10.80 5.90 6.31
CA ILE A 17 -9.93 6.95 6.83
C ILE A 17 -9.25 7.72 5.68
N LEU A 18 -8.72 6.99 4.69
CA LEU A 18 -8.10 7.59 3.50
C LEU A 18 -9.09 8.50 2.76
N ARG A 19 -10.36 8.09 2.64
CA ARG A 19 -11.41 8.92 2.03
C ARG A 19 -11.74 10.16 2.86
N GLN A 20 -11.75 10.06 4.19
CA GLN A 20 -11.97 11.21 5.08
C GLN A 20 -10.87 12.28 4.94
N ILE A 21 -9.63 11.88 4.72
CA ILE A 21 -8.51 12.81 4.46
C ILE A 21 -8.37 13.18 2.97
N ASN A 22 -9.42 12.96 2.17
CA ASN A 22 -9.47 13.30 0.74
C ASN A 22 -8.43 12.60 -0.15
N VAL A 23 -7.94 11.42 0.24
CA VAL A 23 -7.11 10.61 -0.67
C VAL A 23 -7.96 10.08 -1.82
N TYR A 24 -7.52 10.38 -3.03
CA TYR A 24 -8.20 9.95 -4.25
C TYR A 24 -8.18 8.43 -4.41
N ASN A 25 -9.33 7.84 -4.72
CA ASN A 25 -9.47 6.40 -4.91
C ASN A 25 -8.93 5.97 -6.29
N LYS A 26 -7.61 5.82 -6.40
CA LYS A 26 -7.00 5.20 -7.58
C LYS A 26 -7.22 3.69 -7.58
N PRO A 27 -7.35 3.04 -8.75
CA PRO A 27 -7.45 1.57 -8.84
C PRO A 27 -6.32 0.83 -8.10
N ASN A 28 -5.12 1.44 -8.05
CA ASN A 28 -3.94 0.86 -7.40
C ASN A 28 -3.72 1.31 -5.95
N LEU A 29 -4.66 2.05 -5.34
CA LEU A 29 -4.46 2.64 -4.01
C LEU A 29 -4.10 1.59 -2.94
N ARG A 30 -4.82 0.45 -2.93
CA ARG A 30 -4.53 -0.66 -2.00
C ARG A 30 -3.11 -1.15 -2.14
N ARG A 31 -2.67 -1.35 -3.38
CA ARG A 31 -1.34 -1.84 -3.72
C ARG A 31 -0.25 -0.86 -3.30
N THR A 32 -0.47 0.44 -3.50
CA THR A 32 0.41 1.51 -3.02
C THR A 32 0.55 1.49 -1.50
N VAL A 33 -0.56 1.36 -0.77
CA VAL A 33 -0.55 1.27 0.70
C VAL A 33 0.19 0.02 1.16
N GLU A 34 0.00 -1.12 0.52
CA GLU A 34 0.77 -2.31 0.85
C GLU A 34 2.27 -2.15 0.58
N GLY A 35 2.64 -1.42 -0.47
CA GLY A 35 4.03 -1.03 -0.72
C GLY A 35 4.61 -0.16 0.39
N MET A 36 3.85 0.83 0.88
CA MET A 36 4.24 1.65 2.05
C MET A 36 4.47 0.78 3.29
N LEU A 37 3.56 -0.15 3.57
CA LEU A 37 3.67 -1.04 4.73
C LEU A 37 4.85 -2.01 4.61
N TYR A 38 5.13 -2.49 3.40
CA TYR A 38 6.32 -3.29 3.14
C TYR A 38 7.59 -2.49 3.41
N ARG A 39 7.66 -1.26 2.90
CA ARG A 39 8.79 -0.34 3.14
C ARG A 39 9.07 -0.16 4.62
N ILE A 40 8.04 0.12 5.42
CA ILE A 40 8.16 0.34 6.87
C ILE A 40 8.65 -0.92 7.58
N ARG A 41 8.18 -2.10 7.16
CA ARG A 41 8.58 -3.38 7.74
C ARG A 41 10.03 -3.76 7.44
N VAL A 42 10.46 -3.55 6.20
CA VAL A 42 11.77 -4.00 5.71
C VAL A 42 12.85 -2.93 5.92
N GLY A 43 12.46 -1.66 6.01
CA GLY A 43 13.39 -0.54 6.13
C GLY A 43 14.11 -0.18 4.82
N CYS A 44 13.57 -0.58 3.66
CA CYS A 44 14.20 -0.31 2.36
C CYS A 44 13.85 1.09 1.79
N PRO A 45 14.68 1.66 0.90
CA PRO A 45 14.30 2.85 0.14
C PRO A 45 13.22 2.53 -0.91
N TRP A 46 12.56 3.57 -1.43
CA TRP A 46 11.51 3.42 -2.43
C TRP A 46 11.98 2.75 -3.74
N ARG A 47 13.24 2.95 -4.12
CA ARG A 47 13.82 2.34 -5.33
C ARG A 47 13.96 0.82 -5.23
N ASP A 48 14.12 0.32 -4.01
CA ASP A 48 14.29 -1.11 -3.74
C ASP A 48 12.95 -1.80 -3.44
N LEU A 49 11.83 -1.08 -3.59
CA LEU A 49 10.53 -1.70 -3.47
C LEU A 49 10.33 -2.71 -4.61
N PRO A 50 9.85 -3.91 -4.31
CA PRO A 50 9.57 -4.87 -5.36
C PRO A 50 8.56 -4.35 -6.39
N SER A 51 8.83 -4.64 -7.67
CA SER A 51 8.07 -4.11 -8.82
C SER A 51 6.59 -4.46 -8.81
N TYR A 52 6.17 -5.53 -8.12
CA TYR A 52 4.75 -5.88 -8.01
C TYR A 52 3.93 -4.85 -7.22
N PHE A 53 4.55 -3.98 -6.41
CA PHE A 53 3.85 -2.87 -5.74
C PHE A 53 3.63 -1.67 -6.66
N GLY A 54 4.25 -1.65 -7.84
CA GLY A 54 4.29 -0.52 -8.74
C GLY A 54 5.71 -0.22 -9.21
N HIS A 55 5.82 0.59 -10.27
CA HIS A 55 7.09 1.18 -10.67
C HIS A 55 7.35 2.42 -9.81
N TRP A 56 8.30 2.29 -8.88
CA TRP A 56 8.73 3.35 -7.97
C TRP A 56 10.13 3.84 -8.41
N SER A 57 10.18 4.35 -9.63
CA SER A 57 11.40 4.82 -10.31
C SER A 57 11.58 6.32 -10.17
#